data_AF-A0A6I4ZE48-F1
#
_entry.id   AF-A0A6I4ZE48-F1
#
_cell.length_a   1.000
_cell.length_b   1.000
_cell.length_c   1.000
_cell.angle_alpha   90.00
_cell.angle_beta   90.00
_cell.angle_gamma   90.00
#
_symmetry.space_group_name_H-M   'P 1'
#
loop_
_entity.id
_entity.type
_entity.pdbx_description
1 polymer ?
#
loop_
_entity_poly.entity_id
_entity_poly.type
_entity_poly.pdbx_seq_one_letter_code
_entity_poly.pdbx_strand_id
1 'polypeptide(L)'
;MAGEQTLVPLLFDAWDDLDRAYAGMTAEEATARPDGASAFGWTLRHLIGGADFFVNELLRGGAMHPTFAREHAEYEFSGSCGDWDAIEAAAREVRAELEGFFGEMSDADLAATVVPAWGPFAPTTLRYFVLRQVAHSYYHTGEVATRRGTEADFPGPLPRVPDSWPES
;
A
#
# COMPACT_ATOMS: atom_id res chain seq x y z
N MET A 1 -8.14 -25.67 15.26
CA MET A 1 -8.91 -24.91 14.25
C MET A 1 -7.88 -24.37 13.28
N ALA A 2 -7.98 -24.69 12.00
CA ALA A 2 -7.14 -24.02 11.00
C ALA A 2 -7.44 -22.52 11.11
N GLY A 3 -6.41 -21.70 11.35
CA GLY A 3 -6.58 -20.25 11.43
C GLY A 3 -7.21 -19.77 10.13
N GLU A 4 -8.28 -18.98 10.24
CA GLU A 4 -8.90 -18.36 9.08
C GLU A 4 -7.84 -17.52 8.36
N GLN A 5 -7.53 -17.86 7.11
CA GLN A 5 -6.64 -17.02 6.32
C GLN A 5 -7.41 -15.78 5.89
N THR A 6 -7.07 -14.65 6.49
CA THR A 6 -7.64 -13.36 6.12
C THR A 6 -6.79 -12.69 5.05
N LEU A 7 -7.39 -11.82 4.23
CA LEU A 7 -6.68 -11.04 3.21
C LEU A 7 -5.82 -9.92 3.81
N VAL A 8 -6.04 -9.59 5.07
CA VAL A 8 -5.40 -8.47 5.77
C VAL A 8 -3.89 -8.69 6.00
N PRO A 9 -3.43 -9.83 6.54
CA PRO A 9 -2.00 -10.14 6.62
C PRO A 9 -1.28 -10.03 5.27
N LEU A 10 -1.91 -10.48 4.17
CA LEU A 10 -1.32 -10.39 2.84
C LEU A 10 -1.15 -8.94 2.35
N LEU A 11 -2.02 -8.02 2.78
CA LEU A 11 -1.84 -6.58 2.50
C LEU A 11 -0.59 -6.04 3.19
N PHE A 12 -0.38 -6.41 4.45
CA PHE A 12 0.80 -5.96 5.21
C PHE A 12 2.09 -6.62 4.70
N ASP A 13 2.07 -7.90 4.35
CA ASP A 13 3.20 -8.57 3.70
C ASP A 13 3.60 -7.85 2.39
N ALA A 14 2.61 -7.43 1.59
CA ALA A 14 2.86 -6.69 0.35
C ALA A 14 3.47 -5.29 0.62
N TRP A 15 3.15 -4.67 1.74
CA TRP A 15 3.73 -3.39 2.17
C TRP A 15 5.12 -3.54 2.78
N ASP A 16 5.39 -4.63 3.49
CA ASP A 16 6.73 -4.95 3.95
C ASP A 16 7.67 -5.22 2.77
N ASP A 17 7.20 -5.93 1.75
CA ASP A 17 7.93 -6.10 0.49
C ASP A 17 8.16 -4.77 -0.21
N LEU A 18 7.16 -3.89 -0.22
CA LEU A 18 7.36 -2.53 -0.73
C LEU A 18 8.49 -1.84 0.03
N ASP A 19 8.50 -1.86 1.36
CA ASP A 19 9.55 -1.21 2.16
C ASP A 19 10.95 -1.79 1.92
N ARG A 20 11.05 -3.11 1.78
CA ARG A 20 12.31 -3.74 1.36
C ARG A 20 12.78 -3.21 0.00
N ALA A 21 11.85 -2.94 -0.93
CA ALA A 21 12.18 -2.34 -2.23
C ALA A 21 12.58 -0.86 -2.13
N TYR A 22 12.30 -0.17 -1.02
CA TYR A 22 12.81 1.18 -0.70
C TYR A 22 14.02 1.18 0.23
N ALA A 23 14.45 0.04 0.76
CA ALA A 23 15.55 -0.03 1.72
C ALA A 23 16.82 0.64 1.19
N GLY A 24 17.40 1.53 2.01
CA GLY A 24 18.61 2.29 1.69
C GLY A 24 18.45 3.35 0.59
N MET A 25 17.22 3.64 0.14
CA MET A 25 16.97 4.68 -0.86
C MET A 25 17.24 6.07 -0.26
N THR A 26 18.01 6.88 -1.00
CA THR A 26 18.26 8.27 -0.66
C THR A 26 17.14 9.19 -1.16
N ALA A 27 17.00 10.38 -0.58
CA ALA A 27 16.04 11.38 -1.06
C ALA A 27 16.27 11.80 -2.53
N GLU A 28 17.53 11.84 -2.98
CA GLU A 28 17.88 12.13 -4.38
C GLU A 28 17.34 11.04 -5.32
N GLU A 29 17.57 9.77 -4.99
CA GLU A 29 17.03 8.64 -5.77
C GLU A 29 15.50 8.64 -5.72
N ALA A 30 14.91 8.85 -4.55
CA ALA A 30 13.47 8.81 -4.34
C ALA A 30 12.71 9.84 -5.18
N THR A 31 13.30 11.02 -5.37
CA THR A 31 12.71 12.13 -6.14
C THR A 31 13.10 12.12 -7.62
N ALA A 32 14.09 11.31 -8.01
CA ALA A 32 14.52 11.18 -9.40
C ALA A 32 13.47 10.50 -10.28
N ARG A 33 13.42 10.91 -11.55
CA ARG A 33 12.52 10.38 -12.59
C ARG A 33 13.31 9.72 -13.73
N PRO A 34 13.96 8.56 -13.47
CA PRO A 34 14.72 7.86 -14.51
C PRO A 34 13.80 7.54 -15.68
N ASP A 35 14.29 7.79 -16.90
CA ASP A 35 13.62 7.50 -18.17
C ASP A 35 12.22 8.12 -18.33
N GLY A 36 11.95 9.22 -17.61
CA GLY A 36 10.67 9.93 -17.66
C GLY A 36 9.53 9.27 -16.86
N ALA A 37 9.81 8.15 -16.19
CA ALA A 37 8.86 7.45 -15.31
C ALA A 37 8.51 8.29 -14.07
N SER A 38 7.55 7.78 -13.27
CA SER A 38 7.24 8.36 -11.96
C SER A 38 8.43 8.23 -11.01
N ALA A 39 8.65 9.23 -10.16
CA ALA A 39 9.59 9.18 -9.07
C ALA A 39 9.22 8.04 -8.10
N PHE A 40 10.21 7.42 -7.45
CA PHE A 40 9.93 6.34 -6.51
C PHE A 40 9.08 6.83 -5.34
N GLY A 41 9.38 8.02 -4.80
CA GLY A 41 8.56 8.62 -3.74
C GLY A 41 7.11 8.91 -4.19
N TRP A 42 6.89 9.18 -5.47
CA TRP A 42 5.52 9.28 -6.01
C TRP A 42 4.81 7.95 -5.93
N THR A 43 5.48 6.84 -6.23
CA THR A 43 4.91 5.50 -6.14
C THR A 43 4.51 5.13 -4.71
N LEU A 44 5.35 5.42 -3.70
CA LEU A 44 4.99 5.18 -2.30
C LEU A 44 3.77 6.02 -1.87
N ARG A 45 3.79 7.32 -2.19
CA ARG A 45 2.67 8.25 -1.95
C ARG A 45 1.40 7.80 -2.66
N HIS A 46 1.49 7.35 -3.92
CA HIS A 46 0.35 6.87 -4.71
C HIS A 46 -0.31 5.64 -4.08
N LEU A 47 0.50 4.67 -3.65
CA LEU A 47 -0.01 3.46 -3.02
C LEU A 47 -0.64 3.73 -1.65
N ILE A 48 0.11 4.37 -0.75
CA ILE A 48 -0.31 4.53 0.65
C ILE A 48 -1.29 5.68 0.81
N GLY A 49 -1.09 6.80 0.11
CA GLY A 49 -2.06 7.89 0.06
C GLY A 49 -3.37 7.48 -0.62
N GLY A 50 -3.33 6.55 -1.57
CA GLY A 50 -4.53 5.94 -2.12
C GLY A 50 -5.28 5.12 -1.06
N ALA A 51 -4.59 4.25 -0.32
CA ALA A 51 -5.19 3.47 0.75
C ALA A 51 -5.79 4.36 1.86
N ASP A 52 -5.05 5.39 2.27
CA ASP A 52 -5.47 6.42 3.22
C ASP A 52 -6.74 7.13 2.75
N PHE A 53 -6.75 7.65 1.52
CA PHE A 53 -7.92 8.31 0.95
C PHE A 53 -9.16 7.40 0.92
N PHE A 54 -9.02 6.16 0.46
CA PHE A 54 -10.17 5.24 0.38
C PHE A 54 -10.68 4.80 1.76
N VAL A 55 -9.78 4.56 2.72
CA VAL A 55 -10.18 4.04 4.04
C VAL A 55 -10.52 5.17 5.00
N ASN A 56 -9.62 6.13 5.19
CA ASN A 56 -9.80 7.18 6.19
C ASN A 56 -10.78 8.24 5.73
N GLU A 57 -10.67 8.73 4.49
CA GLU A 57 -11.57 9.78 3.99
C GLU A 57 -12.89 9.20 3.51
N LEU A 58 -12.88 8.31 2.51
CA LEU A 58 -14.12 7.84 1.90
C LEU A 58 -14.93 6.89 2.79
N LEU A 59 -14.30 5.87 3.38
CA LEU A 59 -15.01 4.86 4.16
C LEU A 59 -15.33 5.34 5.58
N ARG A 60 -14.35 5.92 6.27
CA ARG A 60 -14.49 6.34 7.69
C ARG A 60 -14.99 7.77 7.87
N GLY A 61 -15.05 8.58 6.80
CA GLY A 61 -15.49 9.98 6.87
C GLY A 61 -14.52 10.90 7.60
N GLY A 62 -13.28 10.47 7.79
CA GLY A 62 -12.19 11.26 8.35
C GLY A 62 -11.52 12.14 7.29
N ALA A 63 -10.31 12.60 7.61
CA ALA A 63 -9.44 13.27 6.64
C ALA A 63 -8.26 12.38 6.30
N MET A 64 -7.84 12.38 5.05
CA MET A 64 -6.56 11.81 4.67
C MET A 64 -5.40 12.55 5.35
N HIS A 65 -4.26 11.88 5.48
CA HIS A 65 -3.05 12.39 6.08
C HIS A 65 -2.59 13.70 5.41
N PRO A 66 -2.27 14.77 6.17
CA PRO A 66 -1.97 16.09 5.61
C PRO A 66 -0.82 16.10 4.59
N THR A 67 0.20 15.27 4.80
CA THR A 67 1.31 15.14 3.84
C THR A 67 0.82 14.65 2.49
N PHE A 68 -0.01 13.60 2.45
CA PHE A 68 -0.52 13.06 1.18
C PHE A 68 -1.52 14.00 0.52
N ALA A 69 -2.33 14.72 1.30
CA ALA A 69 -3.23 15.75 0.78
C ALA A 69 -2.44 16.87 0.08
N ARG A 70 -1.39 17.37 0.74
CA ARG A 70 -0.50 18.39 0.18
C ARG A 70 0.19 17.90 -1.08
N GLU A 71 0.81 16.72 -1.03
CA GLU A 71 1.49 16.12 -2.20
C GLU A 71 0.52 15.90 -3.37
N HIS A 72 -0.74 15.56 -3.09
CA HIS A 72 -1.76 15.44 -4.12
C HIS A 72 -2.17 16.77 -4.73
N ALA A 73 -2.34 17.81 -3.93
CA ALA A 73 -2.64 19.15 -4.43
C ALA A 73 -1.48 19.73 -5.27
N GLU A 74 -0.24 19.41 -4.93
CA GLU A 74 0.94 19.96 -5.61
C GLU A 74 1.33 19.19 -6.88
N TYR A 75 1.33 17.86 -6.81
CA TYR A 75 1.88 17.02 -7.87
C TYR A 75 0.85 16.17 -8.61
N GLU A 76 -0.39 16.11 -8.13
CA GLU A 76 -1.49 15.32 -8.70
C GLU A 76 -1.01 13.92 -9.16
N PHE A 77 -1.17 13.62 -10.45
CA PHE A 77 -0.74 12.40 -11.14
C PHE A 77 0.49 12.63 -12.05
N SER A 78 1.28 13.68 -11.81
CA SER A 78 2.43 14.04 -12.66
C SER A 78 3.60 13.05 -12.63
N GLY A 79 3.57 12.11 -11.68
CA GLY A 79 4.71 11.23 -11.37
C GLY A 79 5.83 11.92 -10.60
N SER A 80 5.63 13.15 -10.11
CA SER A 80 6.65 13.88 -9.34
C SER A 80 6.44 13.71 -7.84
N CYS A 81 7.51 13.85 -7.07
CA CYS A 81 7.53 13.67 -5.62
C CYS A 81 8.18 14.89 -4.97
N GLY A 82 7.57 15.40 -3.91
CA GLY A 82 8.16 16.43 -3.07
C GLY A 82 9.13 15.85 -2.05
N ASP A 83 8.87 16.12 -0.77
CA ASP A 83 9.72 15.76 0.35
C ASP A 83 9.65 14.25 0.65
N TRP A 84 10.71 13.51 0.27
CA TRP A 84 10.80 12.07 0.47
C TRP A 84 10.68 11.67 1.94
N ASP A 85 11.38 12.35 2.85
CA ASP A 85 11.40 11.99 4.27
C ASP A 85 10.01 12.18 4.88
N ALA A 86 9.31 13.24 4.49
CA ALA A 86 7.93 13.49 4.93
C ALA A 86 6.96 12.42 4.39
N ILE A 87 7.13 11.98 3.14
CA ILE A 87 6.30 10.93 2.52
C ILE A 87 6.55 9.58 3.19
N GLU A 88 7.81 9.23 3.44
CA GLU A 88 8.18 7.98 4.09
C GLU A 88 7.62 7.93 5.53
N ALA A 89 7.75 9.02 6.29
CA ALA A 89 7.17 9.13 7.62
C ALA A 89 5.64 9.00 7.60
N ALA A 90 4.97 9.75 6.72
CA ALA A 90 3.52 9.67 6.55
C ALA A 90 3.05 8.27 6.15
N ALA A 91 3.81 7.56 5.31
CA ALA A 91 3.49 6.20 4.93
C ALA A 91 3.50 5.25 6.13
N ARG A 92 4.51 5.35 7.00
CA ARG A 92 4.59 4.52 8.22
C ARG A 92 3.42 4.82 9.17
N GLU A 93 3.10 6.09 9.37
CA GLU A 93 1.99 6.52 10.24
C GLU A 93 0.64 6.00 9.75
N VAL A 94 0.34 6.18 8.45
CA VAL A 94 -0.89 5.67 7.84
C VAL A 94 -0.96 4.16 7.93
N ARG A 95 0.13 3.43 7.63
CA ARG A 95 0.10 1.97 7.70
C ARG A 95 -0.15 1.47 9.11
N ALA A 96 0.47 2.08 10.13
CA ALA A 96 0.21 1.73 11.52
C ALA A 96 -1.25 1.99 11.93
N GLU A 97 -1.84 3.09 11.45
CA GLU A 97 -3.27 3.35 11.67
C GLU A 97 -4.15 2.29 10.98
N LEU A 98 -3.84 1.98 9.72
CA LEU A 98 -4.59 1.00 8.94
C LEU A 98 -4.41 -0.42 9.49
N GLU A 99 -3.28 -0.75 10.09
CA GLU A 99 -3.07 -1.99 10.84
C GLU A 99 -4.02 -2.10 12.04
N GLY A 100 -4.17 -1.02 12.81
CA GLY A 100 -5.16 -0.97 13.88
C GLY A 100 -6.59 -1.17 13.38
N PHE A 101 -6.95 -0.54 12.25
CA PHE A 101 -8.28 -0.65 11.66
C PHE A 101 -8.56 -2.05 11.09
N PHE A 102 -7.67 -2.58 10.26
CA PHE A 102 -7.86 -3.87 9.60
C PHE A 102 -7.63 -5.07 10.54
N GLY A 103 -6.76 -4.93 11.55
CA GLY A 103 -6.42 -6.00 12.49
C GLY A 103 -7.62 -6.49 13.33
N GLU A 104 -8.67 -5.68 13.44
CA GLU A 104 -9.91 -6.03 14.14
C GLU A 104 -10.95 -6.70 13.21
N MET A 105 -10.71 -6.75 11.89
CA MET A 105 -11.69 -7.21 10.90
C MET A 105 -11.51 -8.68 10.54
N SER A 106 -12.61 -9.44 10.54
CA SER A 106 -12.69 -10.77 9.93
C SER A 106 -12.89 -10.69 8.40
N ASP A 107 -12.70 -11.79 7.67
CA ASP A 107 -13.00 -11.84 6.23
C ASP A 107 -14.49 -11.56 5.94
N ALA A 108 -15.38 -11.94 6.87
CA ALA A 108 -16.80 -11.60 6.80
C ALA A 108 -17.05 -10.10 6.94
N ASP A 109 -16.34 -9.42 7.85
CA ASP A 109 -16.44 -7.95 8.02
C ASP A 109 -15.95 -7.23 6.76
N LEU A 110 -14.84 -7.69 6.17
CA LEU A 110 -14.33 -7.16 4.90
C LEU A 110 -15.33 -7.33 3.76
N ALA A 111 -16.03 -8.47 3.72
CA ALA A 111 -17.02 -8.76 2.68
C ALA A 111 -18.32 -7.96 2.85
N ALA A 112 -18.72 -7.67 4.10
CA ALA A 112 -19.92 -6.92 4.42
C ALA A 112 -19.72 -5.40 4.31
N THR A 113 -18.50 -4.91 4.48
CA THR A 113 -18.17 -3.48 4.42
C THR A 113 -18.09 -3.00 2.96
N VAL A 114 -18.79 -1.92 2.62
CA VAL A 114 -18.81 -1.33 1.27
C VAL A 114 -18.03 -0.02 1.26
N VAL A 115 -17.01 0.05 0.41
CA VAL A 115 -16.31 1.28 0.06
C VAL A 115 -17.18 2.07 -0.93
N PRO A 116 -17.49 3.35 -0.66
CA PRO A 116 -18.32 4.17 -1.55
C PRO A 116 -17.74 4.34 -2.96
N ALA A 117 -18.61 4.70 -3.91
CA ALA A 117 -18.15 5.12 -5.24
C ALA A 117 -17.30 6.39 -5.14
N TRP A 118 -16.29 6.50 -6.01
CA TRP A 118 -15.51 7.73 -6.16
C TRP A 118 -15.01 7.88 -7.58
N GLY A 119 -15.23 9.06 -8.18
CA GLY A 119 -14.83 9.34 -9.56
C GLY A 119 -15.34 8.27 -10.54
N PRO A 120 -14.45 7.58 -11.30
CA PRO A 120 -14.83 6.51 -12.22
C PRO A 120 -15.06 5.15 -11.55
N PHE A 121 -14.83 5.03 -10.23
CA PHE A 121 -14.91 3.75 -9.51
C PHE A 121 -16.30 3.55 -8.91
N ALA A 122 -16.91 2.41 -9.26
CA ALA A 122 -18.18 1.97 -8.65
C ALA A 122 -17.97 1.55 -7.18
N PRO A 123 -19.04 1.55 -6.35
CA PRO A 123 -18.94 1.02 -5.00
C PRO A 123 -18.50 -0.44 -5.03
N THR A 124 -17.68 -0.85 -4.08
CA THR A 124 -17.16 -2.22 -3.99
C THR A 124 -16.99 -2.66 -2.54
N THR A 125 -16.81 -3.96 -2.30
CA THR A 125 -16.56 -4.45 -0.94
C THR A 125 -15.14 -4.10 -0.51
N LEU A 126 -14.94 -3.90 0.79
CA LEU A 126 -13.61 -3.66 1.35
C LEU A 126 -12.69 -4.86 1.09
N ARG A 127 -13.24 -6.07 1.09
CA ARG A 127 -12.54 -7.29 0.66
C ARG A 127 -11.94 -7.16 -0.75
N TYR A 128 -12.75 -6.72 -1.73
CA TYR A 128 -12.29 -6.53 -3.10
C TYR A 128 -11.24 -5.41 -3.18
N PHE A 129 -11.45 -4.32 -2.44
CA PHE A 129 -10.49 -3.23 -2.33
C PHE A 129 -9.13 -3.71 -1.79
N VAL A 130 -9.11 -4.45 -0.68
CA VAL A 130 -7.88 -5.03 -0.10
C VAL A 130 -7.15 -5.91 -1.12
N LEU A 131 -7.87 -6.81 -1.81
CA LEU A 131 -7.29 -7.66 -2.85
C LEU A 131 -6.68 -6.83 -4.00
N ARG A 132 -7.36 -5.77 -4.44
CA ARG A 132 -6.84 -4.84 -5.45
C ARG A 132 -5.60 -4.11 -4.96
N GLN A 133 -5.57 -3.69 -3.70
CA GLN A 133 -4.43 -3.00 -3.12
C GLN A 133 -3.21 -3.91 -2.97
N VAL A 134 -3.40 -5.20 -2.61
CA VAL A 134 -2.34 -6.21 -2.62
C VAL A 134 -1.73 -6.33 -4.02
N ALA A 135 -2.56 -6.57 -5.04
CA ALA A 135 -2.09 -6.75 -6.41
C ALA A 135 -1.37 -5.49 -6.94
N HIS A 136 -1.90 -4.31 -6.63
CA HIS A 136 -1.35 -3.02 -7.01
C HIS A 136 -0.01 -2.73 -6.31
N SER A 137 0.11 -3.09 -5.03
CA SER A 137 1.35 -2.96 -4.26
C SER A 137 2.45 -3.85 -4.84
N TYR A 138 2.15 -5.12 -5.17
CA TYR A 138 3.14 -6.00 -5.80
C TYR A 138 3.54 -5.56 -7.21
N TYR A 139 2.59 -5.05 -8.01
CA TYR A 139 2.92 -4.48 -9.32
C TYR A 139 3.98 -3.37 -9.20
N HIS A 140 3.74 -2.41 -8.31
CA HIS A 140 4.67 -1.30 -8.12
C HIS A 140 5.92 -1.68 -7.33
N THR A 141 5.88 -2.69 -6.47
CA THR A 141 7.08 -3.26 -5.85
C THR A 141 8.02 -3.81 -6.91
N GLY A 142 7.49 -4.58 -7.88
CA GLY A 142 8.27 -5.07 -9.02
C GLY A 142 8.83 -3.94 -9.89
N GLU A 143 8.05 -2.88 -10.11
CA GLU A 143 8.52 -1.68 -10.83
C GLU A 143 9.70 -1.01 -10.12
N VAL A 144 9.58 -0.75 -8.83
CA VAL A 144 10.64 -0.16 -7.99
C VAL A 144 11.86 -1.06 -8.01
N ALA A 145 11.70 -2.34 -7.71
CA ALA A 145 12.79 -3.30 -7.61
C ALA A 145 13.57 -3.42 -8.93
N THR A 146 12.86 -3.53 -10.06
CA THR A 146 13.48 -3.62 -11.40
C THR A 146 14.27 -2.35 -11.74
N ARG A 147 13.71 -1.16 -11.45
CA ARG A 147 14.38 0.11 -11.73
C ARG A 147 15.58 0.35 -10.81
N ARG A 148 15.63 -0.30 -9.65
CA ARG A 148 16.77 -0.30 -8.73
C ARG A 148 17.77 -1.43 -8.98
N GLY A 149 17.45 -2.43 -9.82
CA GLY A 149 18.27 -3.62 -10.03
C GLY A 149 18.30 -4.57 -8.82
N THR A 150 17.17 -4.68 -8.11
CA THR A 150 16.99 -5.49 -6.87
C THR A 150 15.86 -6.52 -7.02
N GLU A 151 15.42 -6.81 -8.24
CA GLU A 151 14.27 -7.66 -8.54
C GLU A 151 14.39 -9.10 -8.03
N ALA A 152 15.62 -9.60 -7.82
CA ALA A 152 15.86 -10.95 -7.33
C ALA A 152 15.34 -11.20 -5.90
N ASP A 153 15.02 -10.14 -5.15
CA ASP A 153 14.60 -10.19 -3.75
C ASP A 153 13.05 -10.20 -3.57
N PHE A 154 12.28 -10.19 -4.68
CA PHE A 154 10.82 -9.96 -4.67
C PHE A 154 10.00 -10.95 -5.54
N PRO A 155 8.79 -11.34 -5.08
CA PRO A 155 8.26 -11.12 -3.73
C PRO A 155 9.09 -11.88 -2.69
N GLY A 156 9.03 -11.43 -1.44
CA GLY A 156 9.66 -12.11 -0.33
C GLY A 156 9.11 -13.52 -0.11
N PRO A 157 9.76 -14.32 0.74
CA PRO A 157 9.16 -15.58 1.18
C PRO A 157 7.82 -15.29 1.87
N LEU A 158 6.79 -16.05 1.53
CA LEU A 158 5.54 -16.03 2.30
C LEU A 158 5.84 -16.33 3.77
N PRO A 159 5.15 -15.71 4.74
CA PRO A 159 5.32 -16.05 6.14
C PRO A 159 5.13 -17.56 6.32
N ARG A 160 6.00 -18.17 7.13
CA ARG A 160 5.93 -19.63 7.36
C ARG A 160 4.54 -19.98 7.84
N VAL A 161 3.92 -20.90 7.10
CA VAL A 161 2.70 -21.56 7.54
C VAL A 161 2.97 -22.15 8.94
N PRO A 162 2.12 -21.91 9.95
CA PRO A 162 2.30 -22.53 11.25
C PRO A 162 2.42 -24.06 11.10
N ASP A 163 3.31 -24.70 11.87
CA ASP A 163 3.59 -26.15 11.82
C ASP A 163 2.34 -27.05 11.95
N SER A 164 1.19 -26.48 12.29
CA SER A 164 -0.10 -27.14 12.41
C SER A 164 -0.90 -27.26 11.10
N TRP A 165 -0.32 -26.96 9.94
CA TRP A 165 -1.01 -27.18 8.67
C TRP A 165 -1.05 -28.68 8.37
N PRO A 166 -2.23 -29.29 8.13
CA PRO A 166 -2.28 -30.69 7.77
C PRO A 166 -1.59 -30.88 6.42
N GLU A 167 -0.59 -31.76 6.37
CA GLU A 167 -0.05 -32.26 5.12
C GLU A 167 -1.21 -32.86 4.30
N SER A 168 -1.34 -32.41 3.05
CA SER A 168 -2.35 -32.90 2.10
C SER A 168 -2.11 -34.32 1.66
#